data_AF-A0A7H9AUL5-F1
#
_entry.id   AF-A0A7H9AUL5-F1
#
_cell.length_a   1.000
_cell.length_b   1.000
_cell.length_c   1.000
_cell.angle_alpha   90.00
_cell.angle_beta   90.00
_cell.angle_gamma   90.00
#
_symmetry.space_group_name_H-M   'P 1'
#
loop_
_entity.id
_entity.type
_entity.pdbx_description
1 polymer ?
#
loop_
_entity_poly.entity_id
_entity_poly.type
_entity_poly.pdbx_seq_one_letter_code
_entity_poly.pdbx_strand_id
1 'polypeptide(L)'
;MNSCETDFDNPNAATAEQTFSSREGILAATVGMQQLYSTTGLRWIIETPAITTREGGITTTFLNMIELEDGGSGLPNFNSNVQGLWTTMLRVMKIAEDIESNVDNVELAAGTRSGLIAYSKLFKAMAIGSLAQNYEQVITQTSNNNDATFTPRLQAFQVAIDLLNEGKSALSANPVSSEFENAVTLGNIDVLNTINAMLARYNLFAGNYDQAISDANNVDSNSTSVFTYDNINLNPIYNRVFLNGISNFKPRDNFGLPAEFVFDPADGRLSFYLASLDENNQNGLPIEDLLGFFVESTGSIPLYIPDEMNLIIAEANLRKSSPDIAAATQAINEVRTDNDDPLGVNANIGAYSGAATVEALLDEVYQNRRAELFLTGLSLEDSRRFNRPEPSGAAMIYTEERNRNFYPYPDLERNSNPNTPDDPQL
;
A
#
# COMPACT_ATOMS: atom_id res chain seq x y z
N MET A 1 -41.14 9.55 -24.33
CA MET A 1 -39.82 9.75 -24.98
C MET A 1 -39.08 8.44 -24.82
N ASN A 2 -38.78 7.77 -25.93
CA ASN A 2 -37.97 6.56 -25.90
C ASN A 2 -36.55 6.95 -25.49
N SER A 3 -36.11 6.50 -24.31
CA SER A 3 -34.72 6.56 -23.91
C SER A 3 -33.92 5.70 -24.89
N CYS A 4 -32.86 6.23 -25.47
CA CYS A 4 -31.88 5.39 -26.14
C CYS A 4 -31.29 4.44 -25.10
N GLU A 5 -31.35 3.14 -25.38
CA GLU A 5 -30.58 2.13 -24.64
C GLU A 5 -29.10 2.43 -24.89
N THR A 6 -28.37 2.76 -23.82
CA THR A 6 -26.92 3.03 -23.87
C THR A 6 -26.11 1.85 -23.37
N ASP A 7 -26.78 0.81 -22.88
CA ASP A 7 -26.17 -0.42 -22.41
C ASP A 7 -26.15 -1.41 -23.57
N PHE A 8 -25.04 -1.38 -24.32
CA PHE A 8 -24.84 -2.31 -25.43
C PHE A 8 -24.09 -3.52 -24.89
N ASP A 9 -24.73 -4.70 -24.93
CA ASP A 9 -24.05 -5.95 -24.65
C ASP A 9 -22.83 -6.07 -25.56
N ASN A 10 -21.64 -6.15 -24.96
CA ASN A 10 -20.44 -6.56 -25.67
C ASN A 10 -20.46 -8.09 -25.76
N PRO A 11 -20.78 -8.69 -26.93
CA PRO A 11 -20.90 -10.14 -27.05
C PRO A 11 -19.57 -10.88 -26.82
N ASN A 12 -18.45 -10.16 -26.76
CA ASN A 12 -17.12 -10.70 -26.50
C ASN A 12 -16.65 -10.53 -25.05
N ALA A 13 -17.44 -9.91 -24.17
CA ALA A 13 -17.15 -9.79 -22.74
C ALA A 13 -18.21 -10.53 -21.93
N ALA A 14 -17.78 -11.26 -20.90
CA ALA A 14 -18.71 -11.90 -19.98
C ALA A 14 -19.51 -10.83 -19.22
N THR A 15 -20.82 -11.00 -19.12
CA THR A 15 -21.66 -10.14 -18.28
C THR A 15 -21.40 -10.41 -16.79
N ALA A 16 -21.83 -9.51 -15.90
CA ALA A 16 -21.76 -9.74 -14.46
C ALA A 16 -22.53 -11.02 -14.07
N GLU A 17 -23.70 -11.25 -14.66
CA GLU A 17 -24.50 -12.46 -14.45
C GLU A 17 -23.75 -13.72 -14.89
N GLN A 18 -23.09 -13.71 -16.05
CA GLN A 18 -22.27 -14.85 -16.53
C GLN A 18 -21.05 -15.09 -15.64
N THR A 19 -20.40 -14.02 -15.17
CA THR A 19 -19.20 -14.10 -14.33
C THR A 19 -19.52 -14.68 -12.96
N PHE A 20 -20.63 -14.26 -12.35
CA PHE A 20 -20.94 -14.62 -10.96
C PHE A 20 -21.93 -15.78 -10.80
N SER A 21 -22.36 -16.41 -11.91
CA SER A 21 -23.21 -17.62 -11.89
C SER A 21 -22.47 -18.94 -12.09
N SER A 22 -21.14 -18.89 -12.25
CA SER A 22 -20.30 -20.08 -12.44
C SER A 22 -19.08 -20.09 -11.53
N ARG A 23 -18.59 -21.30 -11.24
CA ARG A 23 -17.40 -21.54 -10.41
C ARG A 23 -16.16 -20.95 -11.06
N GLU A 24 -15.98 -21.19 -12.35
CA GLU A 24 -14.85 -20.67 -13.10
C GLU A 24 -14.89 -19.14 -13.19
N GLY A 25 -16.08 -18.56 -13.36
CA GLY A 25 -16.26 -17.12 -13.45
C GLY A 25 -15.90 -16.38 -12.16
N ILE A 26 -16.36 -16.87 -10.99
CA ILE A 26 -16.05 -16.21 -9.71
C ILE A 26 -14.57 -16.36 -9.32
N LEU A 27 -13.94 -17.50 -9.64
CA LEU A 27 -12.50 -17.69 -9.49
C LEU A 27 -11.71 -16.73 -10.39
N ALA A 28 -12.10 -16.60 -11.66
CA ALA A 28 -11.48 -15.68 -12.61
C ALA A 28 -11.64 -14.20 -12.18
N ALA A 29 -12.81 -13.82 -11.65
CA ALA A 29 -13.03 -12.48 -11.10
C ALA A 29 -12.09 -12.19 -9.91
N THR A 30 -11.84 -13.19 -9.06
CA THR A 30 -10.93 -13.09 -7.91
C THR A 30 -9.48 -12.89 -8.36
N VAL A 31 -9.03 -13.63 -9.37
CA VAL A 31 -7.71 -13.43 -9.99
C VAL A 31 -7.63 -12.04 -10.63
N GLY A 32 -8.67 -11.61 -11.35
CA GLY A 32 -8.75 -10.28 -11.96
C GLY A 32 -8.68 -9.14 -10.94
N MET A 33 -9.27 -9.31 -9.76
CA MET A 33 -9.16 -8.35 -8.65
C MET A 33 -7.71 -8.21 -8.16
N GLN A 34 -7.03 -9.34 -7.91
CA GLN A 34 -5.61 -9.36 -7.53
C GLN A 34 -4.75 -8.71 -8.61
N GLN A 35 -4.99 -9.03 -9.88
CA GLN A 35 -4.24 -8.48 -11.01
C GLN A 35 -4.45 -6.96 -11.13
N LEU A 36 -5.70 -6.47 -11.00
CA LEU A 36 -5.99 -5.03 -11.02
C LEU A 36 -5.25 -4.30 -9.90
N TYR A 37 -5.27 -4.84 -8.69
CA TYR A 37 -4.54 -4.28 -7.56
C TYR A 37 -3.02 -4.29 -7.80
N SER A 38 -2.45 -5.42 -8.20
CA SER A 38 -1.00 -5.60 -8.33
C SER A 38 -0.36 -4.88 -9.52
N THR A 39 -1.07 -4.68 -10.62
CA THR A 39 -0.53 -4.05 -11.85
C THR A 39 -0.91 -2.57 -11.99
N THR A 40 -2.06 -2.16 -11.44
CA THR A 40 -2.54 -0.78 -11.55
C THR A 40 -2.60 -0.11 -10.18
N GLY A 41 -3.14 -0.80 -9.17
CA GLY A 41 -3.26 -0.26 -7.82
C GLY A 41 -1.90 0.08 -7.21
N LEU A 42 -0.99 -0.89 -7.19
CA LEU A 42 0.35 -0.72 -6.63
C LEU A 42 1.15 0.40 -7.29
N ARG A 43 1.01 0.59 -8.60
CA ARG A 43 1.61 1.75 -9.28
C ARG A 43 1.25 3.03 -8.55
N TRP A 44 -0.04 3.27 -8.32
CA TRP A 44 -0.51 4.51 -7.73
C TRP A 44 -0.21 4.60 -6.24
N ILE A 45 -0.38 3.49 -5.51
CA ILE A 45 -0.10 3.40 -4.07
C ILE A 45 1.37 3.68 -3.78
N ILE A 46 2.29 3.32 -4.68
CA ILE A 46 3.73 3.54 -4.51
C ILE A 46 4.13 4.91 -5.06
N GLU A 47 3.92 5.16 -6.37
CA GLU A 47 4.42 6.36 -7.06
C GLU A 47 3.87 7.64 -6.43
N THR A 48 2.58 7.69 -6.10
CA THR A 48 1.93 8.94 -5.68
C THR A 48 2.49 9.46 -4.34
N PRO A 49 2.43 8.71 -3.22
CA PRO A 49 3.01 9.15 -1.96
C PRO A 49 4.54 9.21 -1.97
N ALA A 50 5.23 8.42 -2.79
CA ALA A 50 6.69 8.50 -2.90
C ALA A 50 7.16 9.88 -3.39
N ILE A 51 6.49 10.46 -4.40
CA ILE A 51 6.80 11.82 -4.87
C ILE A 51 6.41 12.88 -3.83
N THR A 52 5.23 12.72 -3.22
CA THR A 52 4.73 13.67 -2.21
C THR A 52 5.61 13.74 -0.97
N THR A 53 6.24 12.62 -0.55
CA THR A 53 7.09 12.52 0.65
C THR A 53 8.58 12.46 0.35
N ARG A 54 8.95 12.86 -0.87
CA ARG A 54 10.33 12.96 -1.34
C ARG A 54 11.12 11.64 -1.29
N GLU A 55 10.48 10.47 -1.18
CA GLU A 55 11.13 9.18 -1.42
C GLU A 55 11.63 9.06 -2.86
N GLY A 56 10.88 9.65 -3.79
CA GLY A 56 11.25 9.77 -5.20
C GLY A 56 11.22 11.23 -5.67
N GLY A 57 12.05 11.52 -6.67
CA GLY A 57 12.03 12.77 -7.43
C GLY A 57 11.68 12.50 -8.89
N ILE A 58 10.88 13.37 -9.51
CA ILE A 58 10.45 13.18 -10.90
C ILE A 58 11.60 13.48 -11.85
N THR A 59 11.68 12.75 -12.96
CA THR A 59 12.72 12.89 -13.98
C THR A 59 12.14 13.14 -15.38
N THR A 60 10.82 13.38 -15.45
CA THR A 60 10.08 13.66 -16.69
C THR A 60 9.27 14.93 -16.57
N THR A 61 8.89 15.48 -17.73
CA THR A 61 8.08 16.69 -17.83
C THR A 61 6.59 16.40 -17.99
N PHE A 62 6.11 15.24 -17.53
CA PHE A 62 4.68 14.92 -17.57
C PHE A 62 3.93 15.80 -16.56
N LEU A 63 2.91 16.51 -17.03
CA LEU A 63 2.25 17.54 -16.23
C LEU A 63 1.71 17.00 -14.89
N ASN A 64 1.10 15.82 -14.90
CA ASN A 64 0.60 15.18 -13.69
C ASN A 64 1.71 14.89 -12.66
N MET A 65 2.93 14.58 -13.12
CA MET A 65 4.09 14.36 -12.25
C MET A 65 4.64 15.68 -11.72
N ILE A 66 4.71 16.72 -12.57
CA ILE A 66 5.12 18.07 -12.17
C ILE A 66 4.19 18.59 -11.08
N GLU A 67 2.88 18.59 -11.32
CA GLU A 67 1.87 19.02 -10.33
C GLU A 67 1.98 18.26 -9.01
N LEU A 68 2.31 16.96 -9.08
CA LEU A 68 2.48 16.12 -7.90
C LEU A 68 3.75 16.45 -7.11
N GLU A 69 4.87 16.75 -7.77
CA GLU A 69 6.12 17.14 -7.10
C GLU A 69 6.08 18.58 -6.56
N ASP A 70 5.46 19.49 -7.32
CA ASP A 70 5.20 20.87 -6.92
C ASP A 70 4.33 20.91 -5.67
N GLY A 71 3.31 20.05 -5.59
CA GLY A 71 2.46 19.88 -4.42
C GLY A 71 1.74 21.15 -3.97
N GLY A 72 1.38 21.23 -2.69
CA GLY A 72 0.70 22.40 -2.12
C GLY A 72 -0.51 22.83 -2.94
N SER A 73 -0.75 24.13 -3.08
CA SER A 73 -1.83 24.67 -3.91
C SER A 73 -1.71 24.38 -5.42
N GLY A 74 -0.59 23.81 -5.87
CA GLY A 74 -0.31 23.47 -7.27
C GLY A 74 -0.89 22.13 -7.74
N LEU A 75 -1.32 21.26 -6.82
CA LEU A 75 -1.90 19.94 -7.17
C LEU A 75 -3.43 20.02 -7.36
N PRO A 76 -3.95 19.87 -8.59
CA PRO A 76 -5.38 20.02 -8.87
C PRO A 76 -6.18 18.72 -8.67
N ASN A 77 -7.51 18.84 -8.55
CA ASN A 77 -8.45 17.72 -8.42
C ASN A 77 -8.49 16.79 -9.66
N PHE A 78 -8.09 17.27 -10.84
CA PHE A 78 -8.04 16.45 -12.06
C PHE A 78 -6.68 15.74 -12.27
N ASN A 79 -5.75 15.86 -11.32
CA ASN A 79 -4.45 15.20 -11.43
C ASN A 79 -4.61 13.68 -11.59
N SER A 80 -4.01 13.11 -12.63
CA SER A 80 -4.24 11.72 -13.01
C SER A 80 -3.70 10.70 -12.01
N ASN A 81 -2.69 11.06 -11.20
CA ASN A 81 -2.14 10.13 -10.20
C ASN A 81 -3.10 10.00 -9.02
N VAL A 82 -3.58 11.13 -8.52
CA VAL A 82 -4.61 11.19 -7.47
C VAL A 82 -5.91 10.52 -7.91
N GLN A 83 -6.36 10.81 -9.13
CA GLN A 83 -7.54 10.16 -9.70
C GLN A 83 -7.33 8.65 -9.91
N GLY A 84 -6.15 8.25 -10.39
CA GLY A 84 -5.80 6.85 -10.62
C GLY A 84 -5.81 6.03 -9.34
N LEU A 85 -5.24 6.58 -8.26
CA LEU A 85 -5.26 5.97 -6.92
C LEU A 85 -6.70 5.75 -6.45
N TRP A 86 -7.51 6.82 -6.42
CA TRP A 86 -8.90 6.76 -5.95
C TRP A 86 -9.74 5.75 -6.73
N THR A 87 -9.80 5.93 -8.05
CA THR A 87 -10.67 5.13 -8.92
C THR A 87 -10.29 3.66 -8.97
N THR A 88 -8.99 3.34 -8.92
CA THR A 88 -8.53 1.95 -8.91
C THR A 88 -8.92 1.24 -7.62
N MET A 89 -8.77 1.91 -6.47
CA MET A 89 -9.16 1.32 -5.18
C MET A 89 -10.68 1.07 -5.11
N LEU A 90 -11.51 2.02 -5.59
CA LEU A 90 -12.96 1.81 -5.66
C LEU A 90 -13.33 0.63 -6.57
N ARG A 91 -12.63 0.44 -7.69
CA ARG A 91 -12.85 -0.72 -8.57
C ARG A 91 -12.48 -2.04 -7.89
N VAL A 92 -11.37 -2.10 -7.15
CA VAL A 92 -10.99 -3.28 -6.36
C VAL A 92 -12.05 -3.58 -5.31
N MET A 93 -12.50 -2.57 -4.56
CA MET A 93 -13.58 -2.72 -3.59
C MET A 93 -14.87 -3.25 -4.23
N LYS A 94 -15.24 -2.72 -5.41
CA LYS A 94 -16.45 -3.15 -6.11
C LYS A 94 -16.38 -4.62 -6.50
N ILE A 95 -15.25 -5.08 -7.06
CA ILE A 95 -15.08 -6.49 -7.44
C ILE A 95 -15.12 -7.38 -6.20
N ALA A 96 -14.48 -6.98 -5.09
CA ALA A 96 -14.56 -7.71 -3.82
C ALA A 96 -15.99 -7.86 -3.32
N GLU A 97 -16.75 -6.77 -3.31
CA GLU A 97 -18.17 -6.74 -2.90
C GLU A 97 -19.06 -7.62 -3.79
N ASP A 98 -18.78 -7.65 -5.09
CA ASP A 98 -19.52 -8.50 -6.04
C ASP A 98 -19.20 -9.99 -5.82
N ILE A 99 -17.95 -10.34 -5.55
CA ILE A 99 -17.58 -11.72 -5.16
C ILE A 99 -18.29 -12.11 -3.87
N GLU A 100 -18.24 -11.28 -2.82
CA GLU A 100 -18.88 -11.55 -1.52
C GLU A 100 -20.39 -11.73 -1.67
N SER A 101 -21.04 -10.90 -2.49
CA SER A 101 -22.50 -10.94 -2.68
C SER A 101 -22.97 -12.14 -3.50
N ASN A 102 -22.08 -12.76 -4.29
CA ASN A 102 -22.44 -13.84 -5.22
C ASN A 102 -21.81 -15.20 -4.88
N VAL A 103 -20.91 -15.29 -3.90
CA VAL A 103 -20.22 -16.54 -3.56
C VAL A 103 -21.19 -17.68 -3.20
N ASP A 104 -22.36 -17.35 -2.66
CA ASP A 104 -23.41 -18.31 -2.31
C ASP A 104 -24.33 -18.71 -3.47
N ASN A 105 -24.20 -18.06 -4.63
CA ASN A 105 -24.96 -18.39 -5.83
C ASN A 105 -24.36 -19.57 -6.62
N VAL A 106 -23.16 -20.02 -6.22
CA VAL A 106 -22.39 -21.06 -6.90
C VAL A 106 -22.06 -22.20 -5.94
N GLU A 107 -22.19 -23.45 -6.39
CA GLU A 107 -21.78 -24.60 -5.59
C GLU A 107 -20.25 -24.72 -5.54
N LEU A 108 -19.69 -24.60 -4.34
CA LEU A 108 -18.26 -24.57 -4.08
C LEU A 108 -17.90 -25.49 -2.91
N ALA A 109 -16.68 -26.05 -2.92
CA ALA A 109 -16.14 -26.70 -1.74
C ALA A 109 -15.99 -25.67 -0.60
N ALA A 110 -16.22 -26.10 0.65
CA ALA A 110 -16.22 -25.18 1.79
C ALA A 110 -14.93 -24.36 1.93
N GLY A 111 -13.77 -24.97 1.69
CA GLY A 111 -12.48 -24.27 1.68
C GLY A 111 -12.30 -23.31 0.50
N THR A 112 -12.88 -23.60 -0.67
CA THR A 112 -12.87 -22.69 -1.83
C THR A 112 -13.73 -21.46 -1.56
N ARG A 113 -14.95 -21.67 -1.05
CA ARG A 113 -15.84 -20.58 -0.61
C ARG A 113 -15.18 -19.71 0.47
N SER A 114 -14.57 -20.33 1.47
CA SER A 114 -13.86 -19.64 2.54
C SER A 114 -12.69 -18.80 2.01
N GLY A 115 -11.88 -19.38 1.11
CA GLY A 115 -10.80 -18.67 0.43
C GLY A 115 -11.30 -17.45 -0.33
N LEU A 116 -12.36 -17.58 -1.14
CA LEU A 116 -12.96 -16.46 -1.86
C LEU A 116 -13.41 -15.33 -0.92
N ILE A 117 -14.12 -15.66 0.16
CA ILE A 117 -14.58 -14.67 1.15
C ILE A 117 -13.38 -13.96 1.80
N ALA A 118 -12.41 -14.72 2.31
CA ALA A 118 -11.27 -14.15 3.00
C ALA A 118 -10.43 -13.27 2.07
N TYR A 119 -10.25 -13.69 0.82
CA TYR A 119 -9.47 -12.99 -0.18
C TYR A 119 -10.15 -11.71 -0.67
N SER A 120 -11.47 -11.72 -0.90
CA SER A 120 -12.24 -10.52 -1.20
C SER A 120 -12.18 -9.50 -0.07
N LYS A 121 -12.35 -9.95 1.18
CA LYS A 121 -12.24 -9.08 2.35
C LYS A 121 -10.83 -8.51 2.52
N LEU A 122 -9.79 -9.31 2.28
CA LEU A 122 -8.40 -8.86 2.29
C LEU A 122 -8.17 -7.71 1.28
N PHE A 123 -8.55 -7.89 0.02
CA PHE A 123 -8.33 -6.86 -1.01
C PHE A 123 -9.20 -5.62 -0.81
N LYS A 124 -10.44 -5.80 -0.32
CA LYS A 124 -11.29 -4.66 0.07
C LYS A 124 -10.67 -3.88 1.23
N ALA A 125 -10.19 -4.56 2.27
CA ALA A 125 -9.49 -3.93 3.39
C ALA A 125 -8.22 -3.21 2.95
N MET A 126 -7.43 -3.82 2.05
CA MET A 126 -6.24 -3.19 1.47
C MET A 126 -6.56 -1.95 0.65
N ALA A 127 -7.65 -1.96 -0.13
CA ALA A 127 -8.10 -0.81 -0.89
C ALA A 127 -8.57 0.33 0.04
N ILE A 128 -9.38 0.02 1.05
CA ILE A 128 -9.82 0.98 2.07
C ILE A 128 -8.63 1.57 2.83
N GLY A 129 -7.70 0.72 3.27
CA GLY A 129 -6.50 1.14 3.98
C GLY A 129 -5.59 2.03 3.11
N SER A 130 -5.48 1.74 1.81
CA SER A 130 -4.74 2.58 0.86
C SER A 130 -5.40 3.95 0.70
N LEU A 131 -6.73 4.02 0.59
CA LEU A 131 -7.46 5.29 0.55
C LEU A 131 -7.29 6.05 1.88
N ALA A 132 -7.44 5.40 3.03
CA ALA A 132 -7.38 6.04 4.35
C ALA A 132 -5.99 6.59 4.69
N GLN A 133 -4.92 6.08 4.07
CA GLN A 133 -3.58 6.65 4.13
C GLN A 133 -3.40 7.92 3.28
N ASN A 134 -4.32 8.23 2.36
CA ASN A 134 -4.13 9.28 1.36
C ASN A 134 -5.21 10.37 1.39
N TYR A 135 -6.36 10.12 2.06
CA TYR A 135 -7.47 11.06 2.21
C TYR A 135 -7.98 11.13 3.65
N GLU A 136 -8.60 12.25 4.03
CA GLU A 136 -9.17 12.45 5.37
C GLU A 136 -10.44 11.61 5.61
N GLN A 137 -11.22 11.41 4.54
CA GLN A 137 -12.44 10.59 4.54
C GLN A 137 -12.48 9.76 3.26
N VAL A 138 -13.05 8.56 3.35
CA VAL A 138 -13.03 7.59 2.24
C VAL A 138 -14.34 6.84 2.14
N ILE A 139 -14.61 6.29 0.96
CA ILE A 139 -15.69 5.33 0.77
C ILE A 139 -15.23 3.98 1.33
N THR A 140 -16.08 3.34 2.12
CA THR A 140 -15.86 1.98 2.67
C THR A 140 -16.83 0.95 2.09
N GLN A 141 -17.86 1.41 1.38
CA GLN A 141 -18.85 0.61 0.68
C GLN A 141 -19.22 1.31 -0.63
N THR A 142 -19.06 0.63 -1.77
CA THR A 142 -19.37 1.26 -3.07
C THR A 142 -20.88 1.38 -3.30
N SER A 143 -21.28 2.31 -4.17
CA SER A 143 -22.67 2.47 -4.61
C SER A 143 -22.77 2.64 -6.12
N ASN A 144 -23.66 1.88 -6.74
CA ASN A 144 -23.98 2.01 -8.16
C ASN A 144 -24.85 3.25 -8.48
N ASN A 145 -25.41 3.91 -7.46
CA ASN A 145 -26.24 5.11 -7.62
C ASN A 145 -25.43 6.41 -7.51
N ASN A 146 -24.11 6.33 -7.40
CA ASN A 146 -23.22 7.46 -7.15
C ASN A 146 -23.59 8.27 -5.90
N ASP A 147 -24.03 7.60 -4.83
CA ASP A 147 -24.41 8.22 -3.55
C ASP A 147 -23.66 7.59 -2.36
N ALA A 148 -22.49 7.01 -2.62
CA ALA A 148 -21.65 6.39 -1.59
C ALA A 148 -21.30 7.42 -0.49
N THR A 149 -21.35 6.98 0.76
CA THR A 149 -21.04 7.82 1.92
C THR A 149 -19.55 7.79 2.25
N PHE A 150 -19.07 8.86 2.89
CA PHE A 150 -17.68 9.00 3.30
C PHE A 150 -17.52 8.71 4.79
N THR A 151 -16.45 8.00 5.13
CA THR A 151 -16.08 7.56 6.47
C THR A 151 -14.74 8.20 6.84
N PRO A 152 -14.60 8.85 8.02
CA PRO A 152 -13.32 9.38 8.47
C PRO A 152 -12.23 8.31 8.50
N ARG A 153 -10.99 8.66 8.12
CA ARG A 153 -9.89 7.72 7.92
C ARG A 153 -9.63 6.74 9.06
N LEU A 154 -9.70 7.20 10.32
CA LEU A 154 -9.49 6.33 11.48
C LEU A 154 -10.60 5.29 11.64
N GLN A 155 -11.85 5.67 11.33
CA GLN A 155 -12.97 4.72 11.30
C GLN A 155 -12.87 3.79 10.09
N ALA A 156 -12.35 4.26 8.96
CA ALA A 156 -12.12 3.42 7.79
C ALA A 156 -11.05 2.34 8.05
N PHE A 157 -10.00 2.63 8.81
CA PHE A 157 -9.07 1.59 9.29
C PHE A 157 -9.77 0.56 10.18
N GLN A 158 -10.69 0.99 11.06
CA GLN A 158 -11.49 0.04 11.84
C GLN A 158 -12.36 -0.86 10.94
N VAL A 159 -12.98 -0.31 9.90
CA VAL A 159 -13.71 -1.14 8.91
C VAL A 159 -12.79 -2.14 8.21
N ALA A 160 -11.57 -1.73 7.84
CA ALA A 160 -10.58 -2.64 7.26
C ALA A 160 -10.19 -3.76 8.24
N ILE A 161 -9.99 -3.45 9.52
CA ILE A 161 -9.70 -4.43 10.59
C ILE A 161 -10.87 -5.42 10.75
N ASP A 162 -12.12 -4.95 10.73
CA ASP A 162 -13.29 -5.80 10.88
C ASP A 162 -13.41 -6.78 9.70
N LEU A 163 -13.22 -6.31 8.46
CA LEU A 163 -13.18 -7.17 7.26
C LEU A 163 -12.09 -8.25 7.36
N LEU A 164 -10.90 -7.89 7.81
CA LEU A 164 -9.79 -8.83 7.97
C LEU A 164 -10.07 -9.88 9.05
N ASN A 165 -10.69 -9.48 10.17
CA ASN A 165 -11.10 -10.42 11.22
C ASN A 165 -12.19 -11.39 10.75
N GLU A 166 -13.15 -10.91 9.94
CA GLU A 166 -14.14 -11.77 9.30
C GLU A 166 -13.48 -12.78 8.34
N GLY A 167 -12.52 -12.33 7.53
CA GLY A 167 -11.73 -13.20 6.65
C GLY A 167 -10.93 -14.26 7.43
N LYS A 168 -10.21 -13.84 8.48
CA LYS A 168 -9.48 -14.74 9.40
C LYS A 168 -10.39 -15.78 10.04
N SER A 169 -11.60 -15.36 10.43
CA SER A 169 -12.61 -16.24 11.02
C SER A 169 -13.13 -17.27 10.01
N ALA A 170 -13.35 -16.86 8.76
CA ALA A 170 -13.74 -17.77 7.68
C ALA A 170 -12.68 -18.86 7.47
N LEU A 171 -11.40 -18.46 7.34
CA LEU A 171 -10.28 -19.40 7.18
C LEU A 171 -10.11 -20.35 8.37
N SER A 172 -10.35 -19.86 9.59
CA SER A 172 -10.30 -20.70 10.79
C SER A 172 -11.40 -21.76 10.80
N ALA A 173 -12.60 -21.42 10.30
CA ALA A 173 -13.72 -22.36 10.20
C ALA A 173 -13.51 -23.38 9.08
N ASN A 174 -12.98 -22.93 7.93
CA ASN A 174 -12.69 -23.77 6.78
C ASN A 174 -11.39 -23.26 6.13
N PRO A 175 -10.26 -23.94 6.32
CA PRO A 175 -9.01 -23.57 5.65
C PRO A 175 -9.15 -23.54 4.13
N VAL A 176 -8.29 -22.74 3.47
CA VAL A 176 -8.26 -22.69 2.00
C VAL A 176 -8.11 -24.09 1.42
N SER A 177 -8.84 -24.35 0.33
CA SER A 177 -8.74 -25.61 -0.39
C SER A 177 -7.55 -25.58 -1.36
N SER A 178 -7.02 -26.76 -1.69
CA SER A 178 -6.04 -26.91 -2.77
C SER A 178 -6.55 -26.37 -4.12
N GLU A 179 -7.86 -26.39 -4.35
CA GLU A 179 -8.43 -25.78 -5.54
C GLU A 179 -8.24 -24.26 -5.54
N PHE A 180 -8.60 -23.60 -4.44
CA PHE A 180 -8.43 -22.16 -4.31
C PHE A 180 -6.97 -21.76 -4.44
N GLU A 181 -6.07 -22.50 -3.77
CA GLU A 181 -4.62 -22.28 -3.90
C GLU A 181 -4.16 -22.41 -5.36
N ASN A 182 -4.53 -23.49 -6.05
CA ASN A 182 -4.09 -23.73 -7.43
C ASN A 182 -4.76 -22.82 -8.48
N ALA A 183 -5.92 -22.23 -8.18
CA ALA A 183 -6.66 -21.38 -9.11
C ALA A 183 -6.43 -19.89 -8.88
N VAL A 184 -6.19 -19.48 -7.63
CA VAL A 184 -6.16 -18.06 -7.22
C VAL A 184 -4.77 -17.64 -6.79
N THR A 185 -4.23 -18.22 -5.72
CA THR A 185 -2.96 -17.73 -5.13
C THR A 185 -1.72 -18.28 -5.82
N LEU A 186 -1.85 -19.43 -6.49
CA LEU A 186 -0.77 -20.20 -7.12
C LEU A 186 0.39 -20.52 -6.16
N GLY A 187 0.10 -20.56 -4.85
CA GLY A 187 1.10 -20.73 -3.80
C GLY A 187 1.97 -19.48 -3.53
N ASN A 188 1.72 -18.35 -4.21
CA ASN A 188 2.52 -17.12 -4.05
C ASN A 188 2.06 -16.25 -2.89
N ILE A 189 0.85 -16.49 -2.37
CA ILE A 189 0.25 -15.69 -1.29
C ILE A 189 -0.27 -16.64 -0.21
N ASP A 190 0.32 -16.52 0.98
CA ASP A 190 -0.20 -17.08 2.20
C ASP A 190 -1.28 -16.13 2.74
N VAL A 191 -2.54 -16.52 2.54
CA VAL A 191 -3.69 -15.67 2.84
C VAL A 191 -3.78 -15.35 4.33
N LEU A 192 -3.49 -16.31 5.21
CA LEU A 192 -3.60 -16.10 6.65
C LEU A 192 -2.49 -15.18 7.16
N ASN A 193 -1.24 -15.41 6.74
CA ASN A 193 -0.12 -14.55 7.11
C ASN A 193 -0.30 -13.13 6.55
N THR A 194 -0.78 -12.99 5.31
CA THR A 194 -1.10 -11.67 4.75
C THR A 194 -2.20 -10.96 5.54
N ILE A 195 -3.26 -11.66 5.96
CA ILE A 195 -4.31 -11.08 6.81
C ILE A 195 -3.74 -10.64 8.16
N ASN A 196 -2.89 -11.44 8.81
CA ASN A 196 -2.25 -11.07 10.06
C ASN A 196 -1.34 -9.83 9.91
N ALA A 197 -0.56 -9.76 8.82
CA ALA A 197 0.28 -8.60 8.52
C ALA A 197 -0.55 -7.32 8.31
N MET A 198 -1.65 -7.40 7.56
CA MET A 198 -2.54 -6.25 7.37
C MET A 198 -3.29 -5.87 8.66
N LEU A 199 -3.68 -6.85 9.49
CA LEU A 199 -4.25 -6.58 10.81
C LEU A 199 -3.26 -5.84 11.70
N ALA A 200 -2.00 -6.27 11.75
CA ALA A 200 -0.95 -5.59 12.50
C ALA A 200 -0.79 -4.14 12.03
N ARG A 201 -0.68 -3.93 10.71
CA ARG A 201 -0.54 -2.60 10.08
C ARG A 201 -1.71 -1.68 10.39
N TYR A 202 -2.95 -2.13 10.19
CA TYR A 202 -4.11 -1.27 10.39
C TYR A 202 -4.45 -1.06 11.86
N ASN A 203 -4.19 -2.03 12.74
CA ASN A 203 -4.28 -1.80 14.18
C ASN A 203 -3.26 -0.75 14.64
N LEU A 204 -2.04 -0.76 14.10
CA LEU A 204 -1.06 0.29 14.38
C LEU A 204 -1.59 1.67 13.95
N PHE A 205 -2.10 1.78 12.72
CA PHE A 205 -2.62 3.05 12.19
C PHE A 205 -3.88 3.54 12.91
N ALA A 206 -4.69 2.63 13.44
CA ALA A 206 -5.85 2.96 14.27
C ALA A 206 -5.49 3.30 15.73
N GLY A 207 -4.23 3.11 16.15
CA GLY A 207 -3.78 3.32 17.53
C GLY A 207 -4.08 2.16 18.49
N ASN A 208 -4.45 1.00 17.96
CA ASN A 208 -4.74 -0.23 18.71
C ASN A 208 -3.43 -1.01 18.99
N TYR A 209 -2.52 -0.40 19.76
CA TYR A 209 -1.13 -0.87 19.88
C TYR A 209 -0.99 -2.31 20.41
N ASP A 210 -1.73 -2.70 21.45
CA ASP A 210 -1.65 -4.07 21.99
C ASP A 210 -2.12 -5.12 20.98
N GLN A 211 -3.16 -4.79 20.21
CA GLN A 211 -3.68 -5.66 19.16
C GLN A 211 -2.70 -5.72 17.96
N ALA A 212 -2.07 -4.60 17.60
CA ALA A 212 -1.04 -4.55 16.56
C ALA A 212 0.14 -5.48 16.89
N ILE A 213 0.60 -5.48 18.16
CA ILE A 213 1.64 -6.39 18.64
C ILE A 213 1.17 -7.86 18.54
N SER A 214 -0.05 -8.15 18.98
CA SER A 214 -0.62 -9.50 18.93
C SER A 214 -0.69 -10.03 17.49
N ASP A 215 -1.19 -9.21 16.56
CA ASP A 215 -1.32 -9.60 15.16
C ASP A 215 0.04 -9.73 14.46
N ALA A 216 1.01 -8.87 14.76
CA ALA A 216 2.37 -8.97 14.26
C ALA A 216 3.05 -10.28 14.68
N ASN A 217 2.89 -10.70 15.94
CA ASN A 217 3.41 -11.97 16.45
C ASN A 217 2.73 -13.21 15.84
N ASN A 218 1.58 -13.05 15.17
CA ASN A 218 0.89 -14.15 14.49
C ASN A 218 1.37 -14.33 13.04
N VAL A 219 2.30 -13.49 12.56
CA VAL A 219 2.92 -13.66 11.24
C VAL A 219 4.15 -14.55 11.38
N ASP A 220 4.23 -15.61 10.57
CA ASP A 220 5.43 -16.43 10.43
C ASP A 220 6.50 -15.63 9.70
N SER A 221 7.65 -15.41 10.35
CA SER A 221 8.77 -14.63 9.80
C SER A 221 9.39 -15.27 8.56
N ASN A 222 9.16 -16.55 8.30
CA ASN A 222 9.62 -17.22 7.08
C ASN A 222 8.56 -17.22 5.96
N SER A 223 7.32 -16.80 6.26
CA SER A 223 6.26 -16.78 5.27
C SER A 223 6.34 -15.49 4.46
N THR A 224 6.41 -15.66 3.13
CA THR A 224 6.39 -14.56 2.17
C THR A 224 5.09 -14.58 1.38
N SER A 225 4.56 -13.41 1.07
CA SER A 225 3.48 -13.26 0.11
C SER A 225 3.87 -12.23 -0.94
N VAL A 226 3.83 -12.62 -2.21
CA VAL A 226 4.29 -11.79 -3.33
C VAL A 226 3.27 -11.73 -4.46
N PHE A 227 3.20 -10.57 -5.11
CA PHE A 227 2.62 -10.46 -6.44
C PHE A 227 3.66 -10.90 -7.47
N THR A 228 3.24 -11.79 -8.37
CA THR A 228 4.04 -12.27 -9.49
C THR A 228 3.59 -11.64 -10.79
N TYR A 229 4.52 -11.45 -11.72
CA TYR A 229 4.31 -10.74 -12.97
C TYR A 229 4.78 -11.58 -14.16
N ASP A 230 4.29 -11.24 -15.35
CA ASP A 230 4.61 -11.94 -16.60
C ASP A 230 4.82 -10.93 -17.75
N ASN A 231 5.14 -11.40 -18.95
CA ASN A 231 5.45 -10.55 -20.10
C ASN A 231 4.28 -9.69 -20.63
N ILE A 232 3.08 -9.87 -20.09
CA ILE A 232 1.88 -9.08 -20.39
C ILE A 232 1.56 -8.18 -19.18
N ASN A 233 1.57 -8.76 -17.99
CA ASN A 233 1.28 -8.10 -16.72
C ASN A 233 2.59 -7.81 -16.01
N LEU A 234 3.27 -6.74 -16.46
CA LEU A 234 4.58 -6.37 -15.95
C LEU A 234 4.50 -5.82 -14.52
N ASN A 235 5.63 -5.89 -13.82
CA ASN A 235 5.88 -5.14 -12.59
C ASN A 235 5.54 -3.66 -12.83
N PRO A 236 4.61 -3.08 -12.04
CA PRO A 236 4.09 -1.74 -12.30
C PRO A 236 5.15 -0.66 -12.15
N ILE A 237 6.14 -0.83 -11.28
CA ILE A 237 7.19 0.18 -11.06
C ILE A 237 8.29 0.04 -12.10
N TYR A 238 8.64 -1.18 -12.52
CA TYR A 238 9.50 -1.39 -13.68
C TYR A 238 8.98 -0.63 -14.91
N ASN A 239 7.66 -0.72 -15.15
CA ASN A 239 7.00 -0.03 -16.25
C ASN A 239 7.13 1.51 -16.17
N ARG A 240 7.34 2.06 -14.97
CA ARG A 240 7.46 3.51 -14.76
C ARG A 240 8.88 4.02 -14.77
N VAL A 241 9.85 3.17 -14.41
CA VAL A 241 11.24 3.58 -14.20
C VAL A 241 12.15 3.08 -15.33
N PHE A 242 11.91 1.90 -15.89
CA PHE A 242 12.82 1.25 -16.84
C PHE A 242 12.22 1.07 -18.24
N LEU A 243 10.91 0.83 -18.36
CA LEU A 243 10.31 0.59 -19.67
C LEU A 243 10.51 1.79 -20.59
N ASN A 244 10.98 1.52 -21.82
CA ASN A 244 11.32 2.51 -22.85
C ASN A 244 12.55 3.40 -22.55
N GLY A 245 13.32 3.10 -21.49
CA GLY A 245 14.57 3.81 -21.19
C GLY A 245 14.41 5.24 -20.70
N ILE A 246 13.20 5.63 -20.26
CA ILE A 246 12.93 6.94 -19.67
C ILE A 246 12.25 6.70 -18.32
N SER A 247 12.97 7.00 -17.24
CA SER A 247 12.43 6.92 -15.89
C SER A 247 11.50 8.10 -15.63
N ASN A 248 10.28 7.84 -15.16
CA ASN A 248 9.34 8.91 -14.80
C ASN A 248 9.70 9.58 -13.48
N PHE A 249 10.24 8.78 -12.58
CA PHE A 249 10.84 9.20 -11.32
C PHE A 249 12.02 8.30 -11.00
N LYS A 250 12.87 8.78 -10.09
CA LYS A 250 13.97 8.06 -9.51
C LYS A 250 13.93 8.17 -7.99
N PRO A 251 14.42 7.16 -7.25
CA PRO A 251 14.57 7.26 -5.81
C PRO A 251 15.48 8.44 -5.46
N ARG A 252 15.28 8.99 -4.27
CA ARG A 252 16.13 10.06 -3.75
C ARG A 252 17.21 9.47 -2.85
N ASP A 253 18.34 10.17 -2.74
CA ASP A 253 19.36 9.86 -1.74
C ASP A 253 18.71 9.68 -0.37
N ASN A 254 19.31 8.82 0.44
CA ASN A 254 18.87 8.64 1.82
C ASN A 254 17.40 8.20 1.96
N PHE A 255 16.83 7.52 0.94
CA PHE A 255 15.41 7.18 0.86
C PHE A 255 14.47 8.40 0.98
N GLY A 256 14.96 9.57 0.56
CA GLY A 256 14.24 10.83 0.68
C GLY A 256 14.26 11.47 2.06
N LEU A 257 14.94 10.88 3.04
CA LEU A 257 15.04 11.43 4.38
C LEU A 257 16.01 12.62 4.44
N PRO A 258 15.72 13.62 5.29
CA PRO A 258 16.60 14.75 5.49
C PRO A 258 17.90 14.33 6.20
N ALA A 259 18.91 15.20 6.13
CA ALA A 259 20.30 14.88 6.50
C ALA A 259 20.52 14.55 7.98
N GLU A 260 19.56 14.83 8.87
CA GLU A 260 19.63 14.39 10.26
C GLU A 260 19.46 12.86 10.43
N PHE A 261 18.81 12.19 9.48
CA PHE A 261 18.76 10.72 9.47
C PHE A 261 19.97 10.19 8.73
N VAL A 262 20.95 9.71 9.49
CA VAL A 262 22.20 9.20 8.95
C VAL A 262 22.16 7.67 8.99
N PHE A 263 22.15 7.03 7.82
CA PHE A 263 22.32 5.57 7.74
C PHE A 263 23.78 5.19 7.93
N ASP A 264 23.99 4.01 8.50
CA ASP A 264 25.30 3.37 8.47
C ASP A 264 25.65 3.09 6.99
N PRO A 265 26.82 3.51 6.48
CA PRO A 265 27.21 3.20 5.11
C PRO A 265 27.28 1.70 4.79
N ALA A 266 27.33 0.83 5.82
CA ALA A 266 27.27 -0.61 5.68
C ALA A 266 25.83 -1.18 5.70
N ASP A 267 24.79 -0.35 5.87
CA ASP A 267 23.40 -0.80 5.83
C ASP A 267 23.09 -1.41 4.46
N GLY A 268 22.83 -2.72 4.44
CA GLY A 268 22.67 -3.51 3.23
C GLY A 268 21.51 -3.03 2.36
N ARG A 269 20.50 -2.40 2.96
CA ARG A 269 19.30 -1.90 2.27
C ARG A 269 19.60 -0.74 1.33
N LEU A 270 20.63 0.05 1.61
CA LEU A 270 21.12 1.08 0.69
C LEU A 270 21.49 0.44 -0.64
N SER A 271 22.34 -0.59 -0.63
CA SER A 271 22.76 -1.28 -1.85
C SER A 271 21.68 -2.20 -2.45
N PHE A 272 20.69 -2.61 -1.66
CA PHE A 272 19.55 -3.39 -2.15
C PHE A 272 18.63 -2.53 -3.03
N TYR A 273 18.32 -1.29 -2.61
CA TYR A 273 17.35 -0.43 -3.28
C TYR A 273 17.95 0.69 -4.13
N LEU A 274 19.20 1.11 -3.88
CA LEU A 274 19.80 2.30 -4.48
C LEU A 274 21.13 1.95 -5.17
N ALA A 275 21.25 2.38 -6.42
CA ALA A 275 22.52 2.46 -7.14
C ALA A 275 22.94 3.93 -7.21
N SER A 276 24.16 4.22 -6.76
CA SER A 276 24.66 5.59 -6.68
C SER A 276 24.62 6.32 -8.03
N LEU A 277 24.02 7.51 -8.04
CA LEU A 277 23.92 8.42 -9.16
C LEU A 277 24.18 9.85 -8.65
N ASP A 278 25.32 10.43 -9.03
CA ASP A 278 25.68 11.80 -8.63
C ASP A 278 24.92 12.87 -9.46
N GLU A 279 23.59 12.78 -9.53
CA GLU A 279 22.73 13.67 -10.32
C GLU A 279 21.63 14.30 -9.48
N ASN A 280 21.14 15.45 -9.95
CA ASN A 280 19.93 16.06 -9.43
C ASN A 280 18.81 15.95 -10.46
N ASN A 281 17.58 15.82 -9.98
CA ASN A 281 16.41 15.99 -10.82
C ASN A 281 16.26 17.45 -11.29
N GLN A 282 15.25 17.71 -12.13
CA GLN A 282 14.98 19.03 -12.70
C GLN A 282 14.72 20.14 -11.65
N ASN A 283 14.33 19.77 -10.43
CA ASN A 283 14.02 20.67 -9.32
C ASN A 283 15.15 20.74 -8.27
N GLY A 284 16.32 20.17 -8.58
CA GLY A 284 17.51 20.25 -7.72
C GLY A 284 17.54 19.23 -6.58
N LEU A 285 16.69 18.21 -6.64
CA LEU A 285 16.67 17.10 -5.68
C LEU A 285 17.72 16.04 -6.12
N PRO A 286 18.77 15.72 -5.33
CA PRO A 286 19.65 14.57 -5.59
C PRO A 286 18.91 13.22 -5.70
N ILE A 287 19.26 12.42 -6.68
CA ILE A 287 18.52 11.21 -7.08
C ILE A 287 19.47 10.06 -7.34
N GLU A 288 19.00 8.85 -7.06
CA GLU A 288 19.72 7.59 -7.22
C GLU A 288 19.10 6.76 -8.36
N ASP A 289 19.80 5.75 -8.86
CA ASP A 289 19.19 4.71 -9.70
C ASP A 289 18.46 3.66 -8.83
N LEU A 290 17.32 3.19 -9.31
CA LEU A 290 16.48 2.25 -8.58
C LEU A 290 16.99 0.80 -8.70
N LEU A 291 16.97 0.05 -7.60
CA LEU A 291 17.27 -1.39 -7.54
C LEU A 291 16.11 -2.18 -6.90
N GLY A 292 16.41 -3.32 -6.27
CA GLY A 292 15.49 -4.14 -5.49
C GLY A 292 14.43 -4.86 -6.34
N PHE A 293 13.19 -4.85 -5.86
CA PHE A 293 12.06 -5.55 -6.47
C PHE A 293 11.63 -5.03 -7.85
N PHE A 294 12.20 -3.93 -8.33
CA PHE A 294 11.64 -3.14 -9.44
C PHE A 294 12.47 -3.17 -10.72
N VAL A 295 13.64 -3.82 -10.72
CA VAL A 295 14.58 -3.80 -11.87
C VAL A 295 14.26 -4.79 -12.97
N GLU A 296 13.44 -5.80 -12.69
CA GLU A 296 13.03 -6.81 -13.66
C GLU A 296 11.56 -6.62 -14.03
N SER A 297 11.24 -6.74 -15.32
CA SER A 297 9.87 -6.53 -15.80
C SER A 297 8.88 -7.55 -15.24
N THR A 298 9.35 -8.72 -14.84
CA THR A 298 8.59 -9.77 -14.17
C THR A 298 8.98 -9.95 -12.71
N GLY A 299 9.77 -9.02 -12.14
CA GLY A 299 10.21 -9.07 -10.75
C GLY A 299 9.03 -8.96 -9.79
N SER A 300 8.94 -9.89 -8.83
CA SER A 300 7.86 -9.92 -7.85
C SER A 300 7.90 -8.73 -6.89
N ILE A 301 6.73 -8.30 -6.42
CA ILE A 301 6.59 -7.26 -5.38
C ILE A 301 5.93 -7.89 -4.14
N PRO A 302 6.53 -7.75 -2.95
CA PRO A 302 5.94 -8.28 -1.72
C PRO A 302 4.66 -7.54 -1.29
N LEU A 303 3.72 -8.26 -0.69
CA LEU A 303 2.51 -7.68 -0.06
C LEU A 303 2.82 -7.05 1.30
N TYR A 304 3.76 -7.66 2.01
CA TYR A 304 4.37 -7.20 3.26
C TYR A 304 5.81 -7.70 3.29
N ILE A 305 6.66 -7.00 4.03
CA ILE A 305 8.03 -7.44 4.32
C ILE A 305 8.01 -7.99 5.75
N PRO A 306 8.58 -9.18 6.04
CA PRO A 306 8.52 -9.78 7.37
C PRO A 306 8.96 -8.82 8.49
N ASP A 307 10.04 -8.08 8.26
CA ASP A 307 10.57 -7.12 9.23
C ASP A 307 9.70 -5.89 9.47
N GLU A 308 8.67 -5.66 8.65
CA GLU A 308 7.60 -4.74 9.00
C GLU A 308 6.97 -5.09 10.36
N MET A 309 6.83 -6.39 10.67
CA MET A 309 6.20 -6.84 11.92
C MET A 309 7.04 -6.44 13.12
N ASN A 310 8.36 -6.57 13.04
CA ASN A 310 9.27 -6.12 14.09
C ASN A 310 9.21 -4.59 14.26
N LEU A 311 9.11 -3.83 13.16
CA LEU A 311 8.93 -2.37 13.23
C LEU A 311 7.58 -1.96 13.82
N ILE A 312 6.50 -2.70 13.54
CA ILE A 312 5.18 -2.51 14.17
C ILE A 312 5.26 -2.80 15.67
N ILE A 313 5.89 -3.91 16.07
CA ILE A 313 6.07 -4.30 17.47
C ILE A 313 6.87 -3.22 18.21
N ALA A 314 7.96 -2.74 17.62
CA ALA A 314 8.78 -1.69 18.20
C ALA A 314 7.95 -0.42 18.44
N GLU A 315 7.27 0.05 17.41
CA GLU A 315 6.50 1.28 17.48
C GLU A 315 5.33 1.19 18.47
N ALA A 316 4.56 0.11 18.42
CA ALA A 316 3.43 -0.10 19.30
C ALA A 316 3.86 -0.17 20.77
N ASN A 317 4.99 -0.80 21.07
CA ASN A 317 5.56 -0.81 22.42
C ASN A 317 5.97 0.58 22.91
N LEU A 318 6.38 1.49 22.01
CA LEU A 318 6.73 2.87 22.35
C LEU A 318 5.50 3.76 22.54
N ARG A 319 4.39 3.46 21.85
CA ARG A 319 3.19 4.31 21.83
C ARG A 319 2.05 3.86 22.75
N LYS A 320 2.06 2.61 23.23
CA LYS A 320 1.06 2.14 24.19
C LYS A 320 1.10 2.94 25.49
N SER A 321 0.00 2.90 26.25
CA SER A 321 -0.22 3.72 27.45
C SER A 321 0.90 3.63 28.50
N SER A 322 1.60 2.50 28.55
CA SER A 322 2.80 2.29 29.35
C SER A 322 3.94 1.82 28.43
N PRO A 323 4.79 2.73 27.91
CA PRO A 323 5.83 2.38 26.96
C PRO A 323 6.79 1.31 27.48
N ASP A 324 7.11 0.34 26.63
CA ASP A 324 8.08 -0.73 26.91
C ASP A 324 9.34 -0.54 26.07
N ILE A 325 10.29 0.21 26.65
CA ILE A 325 11.56 0.56 26.02
C ILE A 325 12.40 -0.68 25.69
N ALA A 326 12.38 -1.70 26.56
CA ALA A 326 13.20 -2.90 26.38
C ALA A 326 12.67 -3.74 25.22
N ALA A 327 11.36 -3.99 25.19
CA ALA A 327 10.73 -4.72 24.08
C ALA A 327 10.89 -3.98 22.75
N ALA A 328 10.75 -2.65 22.75
CA ALA A 328 10.94 -1.86 21.54
C ALA A 328 12.39 -1.92 21.03
N THR A 329 13.37 -1.79 21.93
CA THR A 329 14.79 -1.89 21.57
C THR A 329 15.13 -3.28 21.03
N GLN A 330 14.56 -4.34 21.60
CA GLN A 330 14.75 -5.69 21.08
C GLN A 330 14.21 -5.80 19.65
N ALA A 331 12.97 -5.40 19.40
CA ALA A 331 12.36 -5.49 18.07
C ALA A 331 13.10 -4.65 17.01
N ILE A 332 13.64 -3.47 17.39
CA ILE A 332 14.54 -2.69 16.51
C ILE A 332 15.82 -3.47 16.19
N ASN A 333 16.39 -4.18 17.17
CA ASN A 333 17.61 -4.94 16.96
C ASN A 333 17.41 -6.16 16.06
N GLU A 334 16.23 -6.81 16.11
CA GLU A 334 15.90 -7.88 15.14
C GLU A 334 16.05 -7.34 13.71
N VAL A 335 15.46 -6.18 13.40
CA VAL A 335 15.56 -5.55 12.06
C VAL A 335 16.98 -5.10 11.72
N ARG A 336 17.65 -4.41 12.64
CA ARG A 336 18.99 -3.85 12.38
C ARG A 336 20.02 -4.94 12.12
N THR A 337 19.91 -6.07 12.79
CA THR A 337 20.91 -7.15 12.73
C THR A 337 20.56 -8.25 11.74
N ASP A 338 19.37 -8.19 11.12
CA ASP A 338 18.93 -9.17 10.13
C ASP A 338 19.92 -9.26 8.95
N ASN A 339 20.24 -10.50 8.59
CA ASN A 339 21.11 -10.86 7.48
C ASN A 339 20.59 -12.07 6.67
N ASP A 340 19.39 -12.57 7.00
CA ASP A 340 18.76 -13.71 6.35
C ASP A 340 17.25 -13.54 6.07
N ASP A 341 16.78 -12.29 5.91
CA ASP A 341 15.41 -11.98 5.49
C ASP A 341 15.03 -12.78 4.22
N PRO A 342 13.86 -13.46 4.20
CA PRO A 342 13.47 -14.35 3.10
C PRO A 342 13.21 -13.64 1.77
N LEU A 343 13.05 -12.31 1.75
CA LEU A 343 12.96 -11.48 0.54
C LEU A 343 14.29 -10.79 0.20
N GLY A 344 15.31 -10.95 1.05
CA GLY A 344 16.65 -10.41 0.88
C GLY A 344 16.82 -8.97 1.36
N VAL A 345 15.83 -8.37 2.02
CA VAL A 345 15.91 -7.00 2.55
C VAL A 345 16.61 -7.07 3.90
N ASN A 346 17.92 -6.81 3.92
CA ASN A 346 18.76 -7.01 5.10
C ASN A 346 19.47 -5.73 5.49
N ALA A 347 19.27 -5.25 6.73
CA ALA A 347 20.04 -4.13 7.25
C ALA A 347 21.50 -4.54 7.51
N ASN A 348 21.72 -5.70 8.15
CA ASN A 348 23.03 -6.29 8.44
C ASN A 348 24.02 -5.31 9.10
N ILE A 349 23.54 -4.53 10.07
CA ILE A 349 24.32 -3.55 10.84
C ILE A 349 24.30 -3.88 12.34
N GLY A 350 25.08 -3.15 13.12
CA GLY A 350 25.11 -3.33 14.57
C GLY A 350 23.78 -2.98 15.25
N ALA A 351 23.51 -3.65 16.37
CA ALA A 351 22.39 -3.33 17.25
C ALA A 351 22.36 -1.84 17.65
N TYR A 352 21.16 -1.34 17.96
CA TYR A 352 20.96 0.04 18.39
C TYR A 352 21.81 0.37 19.61
N SER A 353 22.54 1.48 19.54
CA SER A 353 23.46 1.94 20.59
C SER A 353 23.18 3.38 21.04
N GLY A 354 22.07 3.97 20.57
CA GLY A 354 21.64 5.31 20.94
C GLY A 354 20.95 5.38 22.30
N ALA A 355 20.26 6.49 22.54
CA ALA A 355 19.58 6.74 23.81
C ALA A 355 18.33 5.85 23.95
N ALA A 356 18.16 5.22 25.12
CA ALA A 356 16.98 4.41 25.43
C ALA A 356 15.79 5.28 25.90
N THR A 357 15.36 6.23 25.05
CA THR A 357 14.18 7.08 25.27
C THR A 357 13.11 6.81 24.21
N VAL A 358 11.85 7.11 24.52
CA VAL A 358 10.75 6.93 23.56
C VAL A 358 11.01 7.71 22.26
N GLU A 359 11.45 8.96 22.38
CA GLU A 359 11.76 9.84 21.26
C GLU A 359 12.85 9.27 20.37
N ALA A 360 14.01 8.92 20.95
CA ALA A 360 15.15 8.42 20.18
C ALA A 360 14.87 7.07 19.52
N LEU A 361 14.05 6.22 20.14
CA LEU A 361 13.64 4.96 19.55
C LEU A 361 12.54 5.14 18.49
N LEU A 362 11.65 6.13 18.61
CA LEU A 362 10.69 6.44 17.55
C LEU A 362 11.39 6.99 16.30
N ASP A 363 12.41 7.84 16.46
CA ASP A 363 13.23 8.30 15.33
C ASP A 363 13.96 7.12 14.66
N GLU A 364 14.51 6.21 15.45
CA GLU A 364 15.13 4.97 14.95
C GLU A 364 14.13 4.08 14.20
N VAL A 365 12.91 3.89 14.73
CA VAL A 365 11.86 3.14 14.03
C VAL A 365 11.50 3.84 12.72
N TYR A 366 11.33 5.16 12.71
CA TYR A 366 11.01 5.90 11.48
C TYR A 366 12.11 5.73 10.43
N GLN A 367 13.38 5.86 10.82
CA GLN A 367 14.52 5.66 9.93
C GLN A 367 14.53 4.25 9.33
N ASN A 368 14.36 3.21 10.15
CA ASN A 368 14.33 1.83 9.64
C ASN A 368 13.11 1.57 8.77
N ARG A 369 11.92 2.10 9.11
CA ARG A 369 10.72 1.96 8.25
C ARG A 369 10.96 2.52 6.85
N ARG A 370 11.72 3.60 6.71
CA ARG A 370 11.99 4.24 5.42
C ARG A 370 12.97 3.46 4.54
N ALA A 371 13.90 2.72 5.14
CA ALA A 371 14.79 1.82 4.41
C ALA A 371 14.13 0.46 4.14
N GLU A 372 13.49 -0.12 5.16
CA GLU A 372 12.88 -1.45 5.11
C GLU A 372 11.69 -1.49 4.15
N LEU A 373 10.79 -0.51 4.29
CA LEU A 373 9.52 -0.43 3.58
C LEU A 373 9.58 0.53 2.39
N PHE A 374 10.79 0.75 1.85
CA PHE A 374 11.03 1.69 0.77
C PHE A 374 10.14 1.37 -0.45
N LEU A 375 9.43 2.38 -0.96
CA LEU A 375 8.50 2.25 -2.08
C LEU A 375 7.41 1.16 -1.89
N THR A 376 6.92 0.97 -0.66
CA THR A 376 5.73 0.15 -0.37
C THR A 376 4.45 0.97 -0.20
N GLY A 377 4.54 2.30 -0.34
CA GLY A 377 3.40 3.24 -0.30
C GLY A 377 2.99 3.71 1.10
N LEU A 378 3.79 3.42 2.13
CA LEU A 378 3.49 3.76 3.53
C LEU A 378 4.07 5.12 3.98
N SER A 379 4.92 5.73 3.16
CA SER A 379 5.72 6.89 3.51
C SER A 379 4.93 8.12 3.92
N LEU A 380 3.78 8.34 3.29
CA LEU A 380 2.91 9.46 3.61
C LEU A 380 2.15 9.27 4.94
N GLU A 381 1.75 8.03 5.26
CA GLU A 381 1.21 7.71 6.58
C GLU A 381 2.26 7.87 7.67
N ASP A 382 3.44 7.31 7.43
CA ASP A 382 4.54 7.34 8.39
C ASP A 382 4.99 8.78 8.66
N SER A 383 5.13 9.61 7.62
CA SER A 383 5.50 11.02 7.77
C SER A 383 4.55 11.74 8.75
N ARG A 384 3.22 11.59 8.59
CA ARG A 384 2.26 12.19 9.52
C ARG A 384 2.31 11.56 10.91
N ARG A 385 2.33 10.23 11.00
CA ARG A 385 2.21 9.50 12.27
C ARG A 385 3.45 9.66 13.17
N PHE A 386 4.62 9.86 12.57
CA PHE A 386 5.85 10.22 13.26
C PHE A 386 6.01 11.73 13.51
N ASN A 387 4.97 12.53 13.26
CA ASN A 387 4.98 13.98 13.45
C ASN A 387 6.13 14.67 12.70
N ARG A 388 6.49 14.17 11.51
CA ARG A 388 7.43 14.88 10.65
C ARG A 388 6.83 16.23 10.24
N PRO A 389 7.66 17.25 9.95
CA PRO A 389 7.20 18.60 9.67
C PRO A 389 6.03 18.66 8.67
N GLU A 390 5.02 19.44 9.03
CA GLU A 390 3.88 19.73 8.16
C GLU A 390 4.33 20.57 6.94
N PRO A 391 3.75 20.34 5.74
CA PRO A 391 4.00 21.19 4.58
C PRO A 391 3.50 22.61 4.83
N SER A 392 4.09 23.61 4.17
CA SER A 392 3.59 25.00 4.25
C SER A 392 2.29 25.23 3.46
N GLY A 393 1.91 24.28 2.62
CA GLY A 393 0.80 24.39 1.66
C GLY A 393 1.13 25.20 0.41
N ALA A 394 2.31 25.82 0.33
CA ALA A 394 2.77 26.50 -0.87
C ALA A 394 3.26 25.49 -1.92
N ALA A 395 3.00 25.78 -3.20
CA ALA A 395 3.55 25.00 -4.30
C ALA A 395 5.06 25.26 -4.48
N MET A 396 5.77 24.29 -5.06
CA MET A 396 7.17 24.38 -5.45
C MET A 396 8.16 24.61 -4.28
N ILE A 397 7.82 24.10 -3.09
CA ILE A 397 8.74 24.07 -1.95
C ILE A 397 9.39 22.68 -1.87
N TYR A 398 10.57 22.55 -2.47
CA TYR A 398 11.28 21.25 -2.57
C TYR A 398 12.16 20.92 -1.35
N THR A 399 12.33 21.87 -0.43
CA THR A 399 13.07 21.65 0.83
C THR A 399 12.22 21.03 1.94
N GLU A 400 10.90 20.91 1.74
CA GLU A 400 9.99 20.26 2.68
C GLU A 400 10.02 18.74 2.53
N GLU A 401 9.99 18.01 3.65
CA GLU A 401 9.97 16.54 3.69
C GLU A 401 8.73 15.93 3.05
N ARG A 402 7.60 16.64 3.06
CA ARG A 402 6.40 16.32 2.30
C ARG A 402 5.74 17.59 1.78
N ASN A 403 5.01 17.50 0.67
CA ASN A 403 4.36 18.66 0.02
C ASN A 403 2.83 18.69 0.16
N ARG A 404 2.24 17.67 0.80
CA ARG A 404 0.82 17.55 1.11
C ARG A 404 0.63 16.65 2.32
N ASN A 405 -0.41 16.92 3.11
CA ASN A 405 -0.90 15.98 4.11
C ASN A 405 -1.93 15.00 3.57
N PHE A 406 -2.83 15.44 2.71
CA PHE A 406 -3.82 14.58 2.08
C PHE A 406 -4.05 15.08 0.65
N TYR A 407 -4.52 14.19 -0.22
CA TYR A 407 -4.83 14.55 -1.59
C TYR A 407 -6.21 15.19 -1.71
N PRO A 408 -6.41 16.06 -2.72
CA PRO A 408 -7.74 16.57 -3.02
C PRO A 408 -8.61 15.44 -3.57
N TYR A 409 -9.92 15.49 -3.34
CA TYR A 409 -10.84 14.51 -3.89
C TYR A 409 -10.93 14.68 -5.42
N PRO A 410 -10.81 13.60 -6.22
CA PRO A 410 -10.77 13.74 -7.66
C PRO A 410 -12.05 14.37 -8.24
N ASP A 411 -11.91 15.15 -9.30
CA ASP A 411 -13.06 15.78 -9.97
C ASP A 411 -14.10 14.77 -10.44
N LEU A 412 -13.66 13.56 -10.84
CA LEU A 412 -14.59 12.50 -11.23
C LEU A 412 -15.52 12.10 -10.08
N GLU A 413 -15.00 11.99 -8.86
CA GLU A 413 -15.80 11.68 -7.66
C GLU A 413 -16.67 12.89 -7.31
N ARG A 414 -16.06 14.08 -7.21
CA ARG A 414 -16.75 15.32 -6.83
C ARG A 414 -17.94 15.65 -7.73
N ASN A 415 -17.81 15.39 -9.02
CA ASN A 415 -18.87 15.70 -10.00
C ASN A 415 -19.96 14.61 -10.08
N SER A 416 -19.68 13.40 -9.59
CA SER A 416 -20.62 12.28 -9.69
C SER A 416 -21.31 11.95 -8.37
N ASN A 417 -20.63 12.12 -7.23
CA ASN A 417 -21.13 11.80 -5.90
C ASN A 417 -21.42 13.09 -5.10
N PRO A 418 -22.70 13.39 -4.81
CA PRO A 418 -23.09 14.60 -4.08
C PRO A 418 -22.63 14.61 -2.61
N ASN A 419 -22.17 13.48 -2.08
CA ASN A 419 -21.65 13.35 -0.72
C ASN A 419 -20.14 13.61 -0.61
N THR A 420 -19.46 13.95 -1.72
CA THR A 420 -18.02 14.21 -1.72
C THR A 420 -17.68 15.39 -0.79
N PRO A 421 -16.77 15.22 0.19
CA PRO A 421 -16.38 16.30 1.09
C PRO A 421 -15.66 17.46 0.38
N ASP A 422 -15.50 18.56 1.12
CA ASP A 422 -14.54 19.60 0.75
C ASP A 422 -13.12 19.02 0.72
N ASP A 423 -12.25 19.58 -0.11
CA ASP A 423 -10.86 19.13 -0.16
C ASP A 423 -10.16 19.34 1.20
N PRO A 424 -9.21 18.44 1.57
CA PRO A 424 -8.40 18.63 2.76
C PRO A 424 -7.67 19.98 2.73
N GLN A 425 -7.43 20.53 3.92
CA GLN A 425 -6.58 21.70 4.04
C GLN A 425 -5.14 21.34 3.66
N LEU A 426 -4.45 22.31 3.03
CA LEU A 426 -3.09 22.13 2.50
C LEU A 426 -2.05 21.96 3.59
#